data_AF-A0A109RVR7-F1
#
_entry.id   AF-A0A109RVR7-F1
#
_cell.length_a   1.000
_cell.length_b   1.000
_cell.length_c   1.000
_cell.angle_alpha   90.00
_cell.angle_beta   90.00
_cell.angle_gamma   90.00
#
_symmetry.space_group_name_H-M   'P 1'
#
loop_
_entity.id
_entity.type
_entity.pdbx_description
1 polymer ?
#
loop_
_entity_poly.entity_id
_entity_poly.type
_entity_poly.pdbx_seq_one_letter_code
_entity_poly.pdbx_strand_id
1 'polypeptide(L)'
;MALSGIITALRILEEPMLNEHPALQSLRPYWASYQAMLKSVDEGQRFKASPKETYAHALLIKIKELEHDVQTMRLAVAFVRDISPSVANAAAIYRYHEEYFLCRLTACMDKAHRLVGAALLLKQDKCEGKGGQLFVLRAIQASHPELAASLERAAAIEAKHKKDRKALGDGLPVLSHDFLTQEAESLDALSDKTTAAIEAVLSTLAPIFELACA
;
A
#
# COMPACT_ATOMS: atom_id res chain seq x y z
N MET A 1 -20.27 12.75 -19.43
CA MET A 1 -18.93 12.83 -18.80
C MET A 1 -18.96 12.84 -17.28
N ALA A 2 -19.74 13.70 -16.61
CA ALA A 2 -19.75 13.76 -15.12
C ALA A 2 -20.22 12.47 -14.41
N LEU A 3 -21.14 11.70 -15.00
CA LEU A 3 -21.66 10.46 -14.40
C LEU A 3 -20.64 9.30 -14.41
N SER A 4 -19.72 9.25 -15.40
CA SER A 4 -18.71 8.19 -15.49
C SER A 4 -17.67 8.33 -14.37
N GLY A 5 -17.18 9.55 -14.14
CA GLY A 5 -16.22 9.81 -13.06
C GLY A 5 -16.78 9.56 -11.66
N ILE A 6 -18.09 9.80 -11.44
CA ILE A 6 -18.76 9.51 -10.17
C ILE A 6 -18.86 8.00 -9.93
N ILE A 7 -19.22 7.21 -10.95
CA ILE A 7 -19.32 5.75 -10.84
C ILE A 7 -17.94 5.12 -10.59
N THR A 8 -16.90 5.60 -11.28
CA THR A 8 -15.52 5.11 -11.08
C THR A 8 -14.99 5.48 -9.69
N ALA A 9 -15.25 6.69 -9.19
CA ALA A 9 -14.89 7.09 -7.84
C ALA A 9 -15.63 6.28 -6.76
N LEU A 10 -16.92 5.98 -6.96
CA LEU A 10 -17.70 5.15 -6.04
C LEU A 10 -17.18 3.71 -5.98
N ARG A 11 -16.78 3.13 -7.12
CA ARG A 11 -16.22 1.77 -7.16
C ARG A 11 -14.87 1.65 -6.43
N ILE A 12 -14.06 2.71 -6.43
CA ILE A 12 -12.79 2.77 -5.68
C ILE A 12 -13.05 2.82 -4.15
N LEU A 13 -14.21 3.32 -3.72
CA LEU A 13 -14.61 3.43 -2.32
C LEU A 13 -15.30 2.16 -1.77
N GLU A 14 -15.72 1.23 -2.63
CA GLU A 14 -16.41 -0.02 -2.23
C GLU A 14 -15.45 -1.20 -1.99
N GLU A 15 -14.16 -1.02 -2.29
CA GLU A 15 -13.14 -2.06 -2.12
C GLU A 15 -12.71 -2.23 -0.66
N PRO A 16 -12.38 -3.46 -0.21
CA PRO A 16 -11.98 -3.73 1.17
C PRO A 16 -10.77 -2.87 1.57
N MET A 17 -10.93 -2.19 2.69
CA MET A 17 -9.90 -1.32 3.26
C MET A 17 -8.88 -2.15 4.03
N LEU A 18 -7.57 -1.93 3.83
CA LEU A 18 -6.52 -2.64 4.59
C LEU A 18 -6.66 -2.42 6.10
N ASN A 19 -7.19 -1.26 6.50
CA ASN A 19 -7.47 -0.92 7.89
C ASN A 19 -8.62 -1.75 8.53
N GLU A 20 -9.42 -2.44 7.72
CA GLU A 20 -10.49 -3.34 8.15
C GLU A 20 -10.06 -4.80 8.21
N HIS A 21 -8.83 -5.12 7.79
CA HIS A 21 -8.32 -6.47 7.70
C HIS A 21 -8.42 -7.23 9.05
N PRO A 22 -8.87 -8.51 9.06
CA PRO A 22 -9.09 -9.28 10.30
C PRO A 22 -7.86 -9.40 11.21
N ALA A 23 -6.66 -9.46 10.63
CA ALA A 23 -5.40 -9.50 11.38
C ALA A 23 -5.25 -8.35 12.39
N LEU A 24 -5.92 -7.23 12.18
CA LEU A 24 -5.81 -6.04 13.03
C LEU A 24 -6.72 -6.10 14.27
N GLN A 25 -7.52 -7.15 14.43
CA GLN A 25 -8.55 -7.23 15.48
C GLN A 25 -7.97 -7.03 16.89
N SER A 26 -6.80 -7.60 17.19
CA SER A 26 -6.12 -7.45 18.49
C SER A 26 -5.64 -6.01 18.76
N LEU A 27 -5.34 -5.24 17.72
CA LEU A 27 -4.87 -3.85 17.82
C LEU A 27 -6.03 -2.85 18.03
N ARG A 28 -7.24 -3.18 17.57
CA ARG A 28 -8.39 -2.25 17.52
C ARG A 28 -8.74 -1.60 18.87
N PRO A 29 -8.81 -2.34 20.01
CA PRO A 29 -9.13 -1.72 21.30
C PRO A 29 -8.11 -0.67 21.72
N TYR A 30 -6.82 -0.94 21.50
CA TYR A 30 -5.73 -0.04 21.84
C TYR A 30 -5.68 1.17 20.92
N TRP A 31 -5.98 0.99 19.63
CA TRP A 31 -6.13 2.10 18.70
C TRP A 31 -7.28 3.04 19.09
N ALA A 32 -8.46 2.48 19.39
CA ALA A 32 -9.62 3.26 19.82
C ALA A 32 -9.33 4.05 21.11
N SER A 33 -8.67 3.41 22.07
CA SER A 33 -8.23 4.06 23.31
C SER A 33 -7.25 5.20 23.04
N TYR A 34 -6.24 4.99 22.18
CA TYR A 34 -5.30 6.04 21.77
C TYR A 34 -6.02 7.24 21.14
N GLN A 35 -6.97 7.00 20.23
CA GLN A 35 -7.74 8.06 19.59
C GLN A 35 -8.61 8.84 20.58
N ALA A 36 -9.21 8.17 21.57
CA ALA A 36 -9.97 8.84 22.62
C ALA A 36 -9.06 9.75 23.46
N MET A 37 -7.84 9.31 23.77
CA MET A 37 -6.87 10.15 24.47
C MET A 37 -6.46 11.38 23.68
N LEU A 38 -6.22 11.26 22.37
CA LEU A 38 -5.92 12.43 21.53
C LEU A 38 -7.02 13.48 21.62
N LYS A 39 -8.30 13.07 21.58
CA LYS A 39 -9.43 14.00 21.75
C LYS A 39 -9.45 14.66 23.13
N SER A 40 -9.13 13.90 24.19
CA SER A 40 -9.08 14.47 25.55
C SER A 40 -7.98 15.52 25.73
N VAL A 41 -6.90 15.45 24.93
CA VAL A 41 -5.85 16.48 24.93
C VAL A 41 -6.37 17.81 24.40
N ASP A 42 -7.24 17.77 23.39
CA ASP A 42 -7.91 18.98 22.88
C ASP A 42 -8.82 19.63 23.96
N GLU A 43 -9.26 18.83 24.95
CA GLU A 43 -10.02 19.27 26.12
C GLU A 43 -9.12 19.67 27.31
N GLY A 44 -7.80 19.75 27.11
CA GLY A 44 -6.81 20.19 28.10
C GLY A 44 -6.26 19.08 29.01
N GLN A 45 -6.57 17.81 28.74
CA GLN A 45 -5.99 16.68 29.47
C GLN A 45 -4.55 16.40 29.03
N ARG A 46 -3.76 15.77 29.91
CA ARG A 46 -2.40 15.32 29.56
C ARG A 46 -2.45 14.04 28.74
N PHE A 47 -1.68 13.99 27.66
CA PHE A 47 -1.53 12.78 26.87
C PHE A 47 -0.72 11.72 27.62
N LYS A 48 -1.28 10.50 27.76
CA LYS A 48 -0.58 9.37 28.39
C LYS A 48 -1.00 8.04 27.78
N ALA A 49 -0.44 7.70 26.62
CA ALA A 49 -0.61 6.39 26.01
C ALA A 49 0.28 5.33 26.68
N SER A 50 -0.28 4.15 26.90
CA SER A 50 0.45 2.93 27.25
C SER A 50 1.33 2.45 26.09
N PRO A 51 2.30 1.53 26.36
CA PRO A 51 3.10 0.91 25.31
C PRO A 51 2.24 0.22 24.24
N LYS A 52 1.16 -0.48 24.63
CA LYS A 52 0.25 -1.17 23.68
C LYS A 52 -0.50 -0.20 22.78
N GLU A 53 -0.96 0.93 23.33
CA GLU A 53 -1.64 1.98 22.57
C GLU A 53 -0.67 2.68 21.61
N THR A 54 0.54 2.96 22.06
CA THR A 54 1.60 3.54 21.21
C THR A 54 1.99 2.59 20.07
N TYR A 55 2.12 1.29 20.37
CA TYR A 55 2.39 0.25 19.38
C TYR A 55 1.26 0.16 18.33
N ALA A 56 0.01 0.03 18.79
CA ALA A 56 -1.15 -0.02 17.88
C ALA A 56 -1.22 1.24 17.02
N HIS A 57 -0.97 2.43 17.60
CA HIS A 57 -0.95 3.67 16.83
C HIS A 57 0.12 3.68 15.74
N ALA A 58 1.35 3.29 16.06
CA ALA A 58 2.43 3.23 15.10
C ALA A 58 2.11 2.30 13.92
N LEU A 59 1.54 1.12 14.19
CA LEU A 59 1.16 0.17 13.14
C LEU A 59 0.01 0.66 12.27
N LEU A 60 -1.05 1.20 12.88
CA LEU A 60 -2.22 1.67 12.14
C LEU A 60 -1.89 2.87 11.25
N ILE A 61 -0.91 3.71 11.62
CA ILE A 61 -0.37 4.74 10.71
C ILE A 61 0.26 4.10 9.48
N LYS A 62 1.15 3.12 9.66
CA LYS A 62 1.81 2.46 8.51
C LYS A 62 0.81 1.72 7.61
N ILE A 63 -0.24 1.14 8.18
CA ILE A 63 -1.33 0.51 7.41
C ILE A 63 -2.12 1.55 6.61
N LYS A 64 -2.45 2.70 7.21
CA LYS A 64 -3.09 3.81 6.49
C LYS A 64 -2.20 4.38 5.37
N GLU A 65 -0.89 4.43 5.59
CA GLU A 65 0.06 4.84 4.55
C GLU A 65 0.08 3.87 3.34
N LEU A 66 -0.08 2.57 3.59
CA LEU A 66 -0.20 1.53 2.56
C LEU A 66 -1.54 1.63 1.83
N GLU A 67 -2.63 1.74 2.58
CA GLU A 67 -3.99 1.87 2.04
C GLU A 67 -4.10 3.08 1.11
N HIS A 68 -3.52 4.21 1.53
CA HIS A 68 -3.45 5.42 0.73
C HIS A 68 -2.74 5.17 -0.61
N ASP A 69 -1.61 4.46 -0.62
CA ASP A 69 -0.90 4.19 -1.87
C ASP A 69 -1.67 3.24 -2.79
N VAL A 70 -2.32 2.21 -2.25
CA VAL A 70 -3.20 1.30 -3.02
C VAL A 70 -4.38 2.06 -3.63
N GLN A 71 -5.07 2.89 -2.84
CA GLN A 71 -6.16 3.74 -3.36
C GLN A 71 -5.66 4.68 -4.45
N THR A 72 -4.46 5.23 -4.27
CA THR A 72 -3.84 6.14 -5.26
C THR A 72 -3.47 5.41 -6.55
N MET A 73 -2.99 4.16 -6.47
CA MET A 73 -2.79 3.31 -7.65
C MET A 73 -4.10 3.14 -8.41
N ARG A 74 -5.18 2.75 -7.73
CA ARG A 74 -6.51 2.58 -8.36
C ARG A 74 -7.03 3.86 -9.01
N LEU A 75 -6.83 5.01 -8.36
CA LEU A 75 -7.15 6.31 -8.95
C LEU A 75 -6.35 6.57 -10.23
N ALA A 76 -5.05 6.25 -10.25
CA ALA A 76 -4.25 6.37 -11.46
C ALA A 76 -4.78 5.48 -12.60
N VAL A 77 -5.20 4.24 -12.29
CA VAL A 77 -5.81 3.34 -13.30
C VAL A 77 -7.13 3.89 -13.83
N ALA A 78 -7.99 4.41 -12.95
CA ALA A 78 -9.22 5.08 -13.34
C ALA A 78 -8.96 6.24 -14.30
N PHE A 79 -7.94 7.06 -14.04
CA PHE A 79 -7.55 8.11 -14.98
C PHE A 79 -7.08 7.55 -16.31
N VAL A 80 -6.23 6.51 -16.34
CA VAL A 80 -5.78 5.87 -17.59
C VAL A 80 -6.97 5.38 -18.43
N ARG A 81 -7.96 4.75 -17.78
CA ARG A 81 -9.19 4.27 -18.43
C ARG A 81 -10.00 5.39 -19.08
N ASP A 82 -10.07 6.54 -18.43
CA ASP A 82 -10.92 7.66 -18.86
C ASP A 82 -10.21 8.60 -19.86
N ILE A 83 -8.95 8.33 -20.23
CA ILE A 83 -8.25 9.11 -21.26
C ILE A 83 -8.92 8.91 -22.63
N SER A 84 -9.28 10.00 -23.29
CA SER A 84 -9.64 9.98 -24.70
C SER A 84 -8.39 10.11 -25.58
N PRO A 85 -8.13 9.19 -26.53
CA PRO A 85 -7.01 9.29 -27.48
C PRO A 85 -7.04 10.56 -28.33
N SER A 86 -8.21 11.19 -28.50
CA SER A 86 -8.37 12.40 -29.32
C SER A 86 -7.99 13.69 -28.58
N VAL A 87 -7.70 13.62 -27.27
CA VAL A 87 -7.35 14.79 -26.46
C VAL A 87 -5.91 15.21 -26.78
N ALA A 88 -5.71 16.53 -26.94
CA ALA A 88 -4.36 17.08 -27.07
C ALA A 88 -3.51 16.66 -25.86
N ASN A 89 -2.30 16.15 -26.13
CA ASN A 89 -1.38 15.61 -25.12
C ASN A 89 -1.84 14.32 -24.41
N ALA A 90 -2.77 13.53 -24.98
CA ALA A 90 -3.20 12.25 -24.40
C ALA A 90 -2.01 11.34 -24.01
N ALA A 91 -0.96 11.27 -24.85
CA ALA A 91 0.25 10.49 -24.56
C ALA A 91 1.02 10.98 -23.30
N ALA A 92 1.09 12.29 -23.10
CA ALA A 92 1.74 12.86 -21.92
C ALA A 92 0.91 12.65 -20.65
N ILE A 93 -0.43 12.77 -20.76
CA ILE A 93 -1.37 12.51 -19.66
C ILE A 93 -1.29 11.05 -19.23
N TYR A 94 -1.34 10.12 -20.20
CA TYR A 94 -1.16 8.69 -19.97
C TYR A 94 0.15 8.42 -19.23
N ARG A 95 1.28 8.91 -19.75
CA ARG A 95 2.60 8.71 -19.13
C ARG A 95 2.65 9.22 -17.69
N TYR A 96 2.07 10.38 -17.43
CA TYR A 96 2.01 10.94 -16.08
C TYR A 96 1.29 9.99 -15.10
N HIS A 97 0.11 9.48 -15.47
CA HIS A 97 -0.64 8.57 -14.61
C HIS A 97 0.02 7.19 -14.47
N GLU A 98 0.64 6.68 -15.53
CA GLU A 98 1.44 5.45 -15.46
C GLU A 98 2.64 5.61 -14.51
N GLU A 99 3.46 6.64 -14.70
CA GLU A 99 4.61 6.92 -13.82
C GLU A 99 4.18 7.10 -12.36
N TYR A 100 3.04 7.77 -12.14
CA TYR A 100 2.47 7.95 -10.82
C TYR A 100 2.04 6.62 -10.19
N PHE A 101 1.38 5.74 -10.96
CA PHE A 101 1.06 4.39 -10.53
C PHE A 101 2.32 3.61 -10.12
N LEU A 102 3.37 3.63 -10.95
CA LEU A 102 4.64 2.92 -10.70
C LEU A 102 5.36 3.43 -9.45
N CYS A 103 5.34 4.74 -9.23
CA CYS A 103 5.86 5.36 -8.02
C CYS A 103 5.14 4.82 -6.77
N ARG A 104 3.80 4.71 -6.83
CA ARG A 104 3.01 4.19 -5.72
C ARG A 104 3.19 2.69 -5.50
N LEU A 105 3.30 1.90 -6.57
CA LEU A 105 3.63 0.47 -6.47
C LEU A 105 4.95 0.25 -5.72
N THR A 106 5.98 1.02 -6.07
CA THR A 106 7.29 0.96 -5.38
C THR A 106 7.14 1.38 -3.91
N ALA A 107 6.40 2.44 -3.64
CA ALA A 107 6.16 2.93 -2.28
C ALA A 107 5.39 1.91 -1.41
N CYS A 108 4.43 1.18 -1.97
CA CYS A 108 3.75 0.07 -1.29
C CYS A 108 4.75 -0.99 -0.81
N MET A 109 5.70 -1.38 -1.67
CA MET A 109 6.70 -2.40 -1.32
C MET A 109 7.64 -1.92 -0.21
N ASP A 110 8.10 -0.67 -0.29
CA ASP A 110 8.88 -0.03 0.76
C ASP A 110 8.14 0.00 2.10
N LYS A 111 6.89 0.46 2.08
CA LYS A 111 6.06 0.60 3.29
C LYS A 111 5.68 -0.74 3.89
N ALA A 112 5.51 -1.80 3.09
CA ALA A 112 5.26 -3.15 3.59
C ALA A 112 6.44 -3.65 4.45
N HIS A 113 7.68 -3.40 4.01
CA HIS A 113 8.87 -3.70 4.82
C HIS A 113 8.92 -2.85 6.10
N ARG A 114 8.60 -1.55 6.01
CA ARG A 114 8.56 -0.66 7.18
C ARG A 114 7.50 -1.09 8.19
N LEU A 115 6.33 -1.54 7.73
CA LEU A 115 5.28 -2.09 8.58
C LEU A 115 5.79 -3.33 9.33
N VAL A 116 6.45 -4.26 8.64
CA VAL A 116 7.05 -5.44 9.28
C VAL A 116 8.11 -5.03 10.31
N GLY A 117 8.97 -4.08 9.95
CA GLY A 117 9.98 -3.55 10.89
C GLY A 117 9.36 -2.93 12.13
N ALA A 118 8.27 -2.17 11.98
CA ALA A 118 7.53 -1.59 13.10
C ALA A 118 6.83 -2.66 13.94
N ALA A 119 6.22 -3.67 13.31
CA ALA A 119 5.54 -4.78 13.98
C ALA A 119 6.48 -5.56 14.88
N LEU A 120 7.73 -5.71 14.47
CA LEU A 120 8.79 -6.40 15.20
C LEU A 120 9.64 -5.49 16.09
N LEU A 121 9.26 -4.21 16.26
CA LEU A 121 9.99 -3.23 17.05
C LEU A 121 11.48 -3.11 16.65
N LEU A 122 11.78 -3.28 15.37
CA LEU A 122 13.12 -3.06 14.85
C LEU A 122 13.48 -1.57 14.90
N LYS A 123 14.77 -1.27 14.85
CA LYS A 123 15.28 0.11 14.89
C LYS A 123 14.72 0.92 13.72
N GLN A 124 13.91 1.93 14.03
CA GLN A 124 13.18 2.73 13.03
C GLN A 124 14.11 3.41 12.01
N ASP A 125 15.23 3.98 12.47
CA ASP A 125 16.23 4.63 11.61
C ASP A 125 16.81 3.67 10.56
N LYS A 126 16.90 2.37 10.89
CA LYS A 126 17.36 1.33 9.98
C LYS A 126 16.27 0.89 9.00
N CYS A 127 15.02 0.80 9.45
CA CYS A 127 13.89 0.43 8.61
C CYS A 127 13.53 1.52 7.58
N GLU A 128 13.65 2.80 7.95
CA GLU A 128 13.26 3.94 7.10
C GLU A 128 14.41 4.47 6.22
N GLY A 129 15.66 4.07 6.52
CA GLY A 129 16.85 4.48 5.79
C GLY A 129 17.09 3.74 4.46
N LYS A 130 18.13 4.16 3.74
CA LYS A 130 18.59 3.49 2.51
C LYS A 130 18.98 2.04 2.81
N GLY A 131 18.36 1.10 2.11
CA GLY A 131 18.55 -0.34 2.35
C GLY A 131 17.70 -0.91 3.48
N GLY A 132 16.70 -0.17 3.98
CA GLY A 132 15.80 -0.62 5.03
C GLY A 132 15.06 -1.92 4.70
N GLN A 133 14.67 -2.12 3.44
CA GLN A 133 14.08 -3.39 2.98
C GLN A 133 15.00 -4.59 3.27
N LEU A 134 16.28 -4.49 2.88
CA LEU A 134 17.26 -5.54 3.09
C LEU A 134 17.57 -5.75 4.59
N PHE A 135 17.58 -4.68 5.37
CA PHE A 135 17.71 -4.76 6.82
C PHE A 135 16.57 -5.56 7.45
N VAL A 136 15.32 -5.25 7.08
CA VAL A 136 14.12 -5.95 7.57
C VAL A 136 14.17 -7.43 7.15
N LEU A 137 14.41 -7.72 5.86
CA LEU A 137 14.48 -9.11 5.37
C LEU A 137 15.52 -9.92 6.13
N ARG A 138 16.74 -9.40 6.31
CA ARG A 138 17.80 -10.09 7.07
C ARG A 138 17.41 -10.33 8.53
N ALA A 139 16.70 -9.39 9.16
CA ALA A 139 16.28 -9.51 10.55
C ALA A 139 15.23 -10.61 10.76
N ILE A 140 14.40 -10.88 9.75
CA ILE A 140 13.28 -11.83 9.85
C ILE A 140 13.56 -13.18 9.17
N GLN A 141 14.58 -13.30 8.33
CA GLN A 141 14.80 -14.48 7.49
C GLN A 141 14.95 -15.78 8.29
N ALA A 142 15.60 -15.73 9.46
CA ALA A 142 15.80 -16.89 10.32
C ALA A 142 14.65 -17.12 11.31
N SER A 143 14.06 -16.05 11.85
CA SER A 143 13.07 -16.11 12.93
C SER A 143 11.61 -16.15 12.44
N HIS A 144 11.33 -15.55 11.29
CA HIS A 144 10.00 -15.48 10.67
C HIS A 144 10.10 -15.74 9.16
N PRO A 145 10.50 -16.97 8.73
CA PRO A 145 10.74 -17.28 7.33
C PRO A 145 9.49 -17.12 6.45
N GLU A 146 8.30 -17.38 6.99
CA GLU A 146 7.03 -17.17 6.27
C GLU A 146 6.78 -15.68 5.97
N LEU A 147 7.12 -14.80 6.91
CA LEU A 147 7.00 -13.35 6.74
C LEU A 147 8.01 -12.82 5.73
N ALA A 148 9.24 -13.34 5.77
CA ALA A 148 10.26 -13.07 4.75
C ALA A 148 9.75 -13.45 3.36
N ALA A 149 9.22 -14.66 3.21
CA ALA A 149 8.68 -15.16 1.94
C ALA A 149 7.47 -14.32 1.47
N SER A 150 6.60 -13.85 2.37
CA SER A 150 5.49 -12.95 2.02
C SER A 150 5.98 -11.61 1.48
N LEU A 151 7.00 -10.99 2.10
CA LEU A 151 7.60 -9.74 1.61
C LEU A 151 8.33 -9.93 0.26
N GLU A 152 9.06 -11.03 0.10
CA GLU A 152 9.74 -11.34 -1.16
C GLU A 152 8.74 -11.56 -2.30
N ARG A 153 7.62 -12.25 -2.04
CA ARG A 153 6.53 -12.39 -3.02
C ARG A 153 5.93 -11.04 -3.40
N ALA A 154 5.72 -10.15 -2.43
CA ALA A 154 5.23 -8.80 -2.72
C ALA A 154 6.22 -8.05 -3.61
N ALA A 155 7.50 -8.00 -3.24
CA ALA A 155 8.54 -7.31 -4.01
C ALA A 155 8.73 -7.91 -5.43
N ALA A 156 8.50 -9.21 -5.60
CA ALA A 156 8.57 -9.87 -6.89
C ALA A 156 7.49 -9.37 -7.89
N ILE A 157 6.35 -8.87 -7.40
CA ILE A 157 5.30 -8.28 -8.24
C ILE A 157 5.83 -7.02 -8.96
N GLU A 158 6.44 -6.12 -8.18
CA GLU A 158 7.06 -4.90 -8.70
C GLU A 158 8.22 -5.22 -9.66
N ALA A 159 9.10 -6.13 -9.26
CA ALA A 159 10.26 -6.52 -10.05
C ALA A 159 9.85 -7.14 -11.40
N LYS A 160 8.82 -8.00 -11.39
CA LYS A 160 8.26 -8.59 -12.62
C LYS A 160 7.69 -7.50 -13.52
N HIS A 161 6.88 -6.59 -12.99
CA HIS A 161 6.29 -5.53 -13.80
C HIS A 161 7.36 -4.61 -14.41
N LYS A 162 8.38 -4.18 -13.64
CA LYS A 162 9.52 -3.40 -14.16
C LYS A 162 10.25 -4.12 -15.30
N LYS A 163 10.43 -5.44 -15.17
CA LYS A 163 11.04 -6.27 -16.23
C LYS A 163 10.18 -6.31 -17.48
N ASP A 164 8.87 -6.53 -17.32
CA ASP A 164 7.92 -6.61 -18.43
C ASP A 164 7.85 -5.27 -19.18
N ARG A 165 7.83 -4.13 -18.46
CA ARG A 165 7.89 -2.78 -19.07
C ARG A 165 9.17 -2.52 -19.83
N LYS A 166 10.33 -2.88 -19.27
CA LYS A 166 11.62 -2.72 -19.95
C LYS A 166 11.69 -3.51 -21.26
N ALA A 167 10.99 -4.65 -21.36
CA ALA A 167 10.94 -5.46 -22.57
C ALA A 167 10.11 -4.82 -23.70
N LEU A 168 9.21 -3.89 -23.38
CA LEU A 168 8.37 -3.17 -24.35
C LEU A 168 9.11 -2.00 -25.04
N GLY A 169 10.26 -1.57 -24.51
CA GLY A 169 11.08 -0.47 -25.05
C GLY A 169 10.61 0.93 -24.64
N ASP A 170 11.44 1.95 -24.91
CA ASP A 170 11.21 3.34 -24.47
C ASP A 170 10.26 4.15 -25.39
N GLY A 171 9.71 3.51 -26.42
CA GLY A 171 8.83 4.16 -27.39
C GLY A 171 7.45 4.44 -26.79
N LEU A 172 6.94 5.66 -26.95
CA LEU A 172 5.56 5.96 -26.58
C LEU A 172 4.61 5.13 -27.46
N PRO A 173 3.67 4.37 -26.85
CA PRO A 173 2.69 3.63 -27.62
C PRO A 173 1.80 4.61 -28.40
N VAL A 174 1.39 4.19 -29.60
CA VAL A 174 0.30 4.87 -30.30
C VAL A 174 -0.96 4.64 -29.48
N LEU A 175 -1.48 5.70 -28.85
CA LEU A 175 -2.68 5.58 -28.04
C LEU A 175 -3.89 5.30 -28.91
N SER A 176 -4.53 4.16 -28.65
CA SER A 176 -5.86 3.82 -29.12
C SER A 176 -6.77 3.57 -27.93
N HIS A 177 -8.09 3.57 -28.15
CA HIS A 177 -9.03 3.18 -27.11
C HIS A 177 -8.77 1.76 -26.60
N ASP A 178 -8.48 0.83 -27.52
CA ASP A 178 -8.18 -0.57 -27.18
C ASP A 178 -6.92 -0.67 -26.32
N PHE A 179 -5.88 0.08 -26.67
CA PHE A 179 -4.64 0.13 -25.88
C PHE A 179 -4.90 0.63 -24.46
N LEU A 180 -5.58 1.78 -24.31
CA LEU A 180 -5.86 2.37 -23.00
C LEU A 180 -6.74 1.46 -22.14
N THR A 181 -7.70 0.76 -22.75
CA THR A 181 -8.55 -0.22 -22.07
C THR A 181 -7.73 -1.39 -21.56
N GLN A 182 -6.92 -2.00 -22.43
CA GLN A 182 -6.08 -3.14 -22.07
C GLN A 182 -5.03 -2.77 -21.00
N GLU A 183 -4.44 -1.58 -21.11
CA GLU A 183 -3.46 -1.10 -20.14
C GLU A 183 -4.12 -0.84 -18.78
N ALA A 184 -5.31 -0.22 -18.75
CA ALA A 184 -6.05 -0.05 -17.51
C ALA A 184 -6.41 -1.40 -16.86
N GLU A 185 -6.85 -2.40 -17.62
CA GLU A 185 -7.10 -3.75 -17.09
C GLU A 185 -5.85 -4.40 -16.52
N SER A 186 -4.71 -4.23 -17.19
CA SER A 186 -3.41 -4.74 -16.73
C SER A 186 -2.98 -4.09 -15.41
N LEU A 187 -3.11 -2.76 -15.30
CA LEU A 187 -2.78 -2.00 -14.10
C LEU A 187 -3.73 -2.31 -12.92
N ASP A 188 -5.02 -2.50 -13.18
CA ASP A 188 -5.98 -2.96 -12.16
C ASP A 188 -5.56 -4.34 -11.61
N ALA A 189 -5.31 -5.31 -12.50
CA ALA A 189 -4.88 -6.64 -12.09
C ALA A 189 -3.56 -6.63 -11.29
N LEU A 190 -2.68 -5.67 -11.59
CA LEU A 190 -1.44 -5.44 -10.83
C LEU A 190 -1.72 -4.82 -9.45
N SER A 191 -2.66 -3.87 -9.36
CA SER A 191 -3.12 -3.29 -8.10
C SER A 191 -3.74 -4.34 -7.19
N ASP A 192 -4.56 -5.24 -7.74
CA ASP A 192 -5.22 -6.30 -6.97
C ASP A 192 -4.21 -7.33 -6.46
N LYS A 193 -3.25 -7.74 -7.30
CA LYS A 193 -2.14 -8.61 -6.87
C LYS A 193 -1.31 -7.98 -5.76
N THR A 194 -1.07 -6.68 -5.86
CA THR A 194 -0.33 -5.91 -4.85
C THR A 194 -1.10 -5.88 -3.53
N THR A 195 -2.40 -5.62 -3.58
CA THR A 195 -3.29 -5.60 -2.42
C THR A 195 -3.31 -6.97 -1.73
N ALA A 196 -3.55 -8.05 -2.49
CA ALA A 196 -3.55 -9.41 -1.96
C ALA A 196 -2.20 -9.81 -1.34
N ALA A 197 -1.07 -9.36 -1.90
CA ALA A 197 0.24 -9.60 -1.31
C ALA A 197 0.44 -8.87 0.01
N ILE A 198 -0.08 -7.64 0.15
CA ILE A 198 -0.07 -6.88 1.41
C ILE A 198 -0.98 -7.56 2.45
N GLU A 199 -2.16 -8.01 2.07
CA GLU A 199 -3.07 -8.76 2.96
C GLU A 199 -2.43 -10.06 3.46
N ALA A 200 -1.66 -10.76 2.62
CA ALA A 200 -0.89 -11.92 3.03
C ALA A 200 0.19 -11.57 4.07
N VAL A 201 0.86 -10.42 3.92
CA VAL A 201 1.80 -9.91 4.93
C VAL A 201 1.07 -9.62 6.24
N LEU A 202 -0.09 -8.94 6.20
CA LEU A 202 -0.90 -8.66 7.39
C LEU A 202 -1.34 -9.94 8.09
N SER A 203 -1.80 -10.93 7.33
CA SER A 203 -2.18 -12.24 7.85
C SER A 203 -1.02 -12.94 8.55
N THR A 204 0.19 -12.85 7.99
CA THR A 204 1.40 -13.41 8.60
C THR A 204 1.81 -12.68 9.88
N LEU A 205 1.49 -11.39 10.00
CA LEU A 205 1.76 -10.58 11.19
C LEU A 205 0.71 -10.77 12.31
N ALA A 206 -0.46 -11.36 12.03
CA ALA A 206 -1.55 -11.47 13.00
C ALA A 206 -1.12 -12.07 14.36
N PRO A 207 -0.36 -13.19 14.42
CA PRO A 207 0.09 -13.76 15.69
C PRO A 207 1.03 -12.83 16.47
N ILE A 208 1.80 -11.99 15.78
CA ILE A 208 2.71 -11.01 16.39
C ILE A 208 1.90 -9.89 17.03
N PHE A 209 0.85 -9.42 16.36
CA PHE A 209 -0.06 -8.43 16.91
C PHE A 209 -0.78 -8.94 18.16
N GLU A 210 -1.26 -10.19 18.12
CA GLU A 210 -1.88 -10.85 19.27
C GLU A 210 -0.91 -10.94 20.46
N LEU A 211 0.33 -11.36 20.23
CA LEU A 211 1.34 -11.47 21.29
C LEU A 211 1.71 -10.11 21.90
N ALA A 212 1.83 -9.06 21.08
CA ALA A 212 2.13 -7.71 21.57
C ALA A 212 0.97 -7.11 22.40
N CYS A 213 -0.24 -7.60 22.17
CA CYS A 213 -1.47 -7.14 22.82
C CYS A 213 -1.92 -8.02 23.98
N ALA A 214 -1.41 -9.25 24.12
CA ALA A 214 -1.61 -10.12 25.29
C ALA A 214 -1.05 -9.47 26.57
#